data_AF-A0A372NDJ7-F1
#
_entry.id   AF-A0A372NDJ7-F1
#
_cell.length_a   1.000
_cell.length_b   1.000
_cell.length_c   1.000
_cell.angle_alpha   90.00
_cell.angle_beta   90.00
_cell.angle_gamma   90.00
#
_symmetry.space_group_name_H-M   'P 1'
#
loop_
_entity.id
_entity.type
_entity.pdbx_description
1 polymer ?
#
loop_
_entity_poly.entity_id
_entity_poly.type
_entity_poly.pdbx_seq_one_letter_code
_entity_poly.pdbx_strand_id
1 'polypeptide(L)'
;MKRFLAAIILFCTAGFAAPAAAEDTFHGEWQQIASNAGDCPSCRITIRQTGASLQIIANNDWTAIAETRGAKTAGGAGFWKRGTRKTYSSKSFDIKLRRNDADELIMLMRTEPNRGRSRTIKGVFQRVEHLKI
;
A
#
# COMPACT_ATOMS: atom_id res chain seq x y z
N MET A 1 -8.69 -46.84 56.03
CA MET A 1 -7.97 -46.90 54.74
C MET A 1 -8.99 -46.83 53.60
N LYS A 2 -9.20 -45.68 52.96
CA LYS A 2 -10.05 -45.54 51.76
C LYS A 2 -9.31 -44.64 50.78
N ARG A 3 -8.76 -45.24 49.72
CA ARG A 3 -8.06 -44.56 48.62
C ARG A 3 -9.11 -44.08 47.63
N PHE A 4 -9.33 -42.78 47.53
CA PHE A 4 -10.08 -42.17 46.43
C PHE A 4 -9.11 -41.92 45.27
N LEU A 5 -9.27 -42.65 44.17
CA LEU A 5 -8.58 -42.43 42.91
C LEU A 5 -9.31 -41.30 42.17
N ALA A 6 -8.70 -40.12 42.13
CA ALA A 6 -9.16 -39.01 41.29
C ALA A 6 -8.54 -39.16 39.89
N ALA A 7 -9.39 -39.41 38.89
CA ALA A 7 -8.98 -39.41 37.49
C ALA A 7 -8.96 -37.95 36.97
N ILE A 8 -7.77 -37.46 36.61
CA ILE A 8 -7.59 -36.15 35.99
C ILE A 8 -7.82 -36.31 34.49
N ILE A 9 -8.93 -35.75 33.99
CA ILE A 9 -9.22 -35.67 32.55
C ILE A 9 -8.49 -34.44 32.00
N LEU A 10 -7.42 -34.67 31.23
CA LEU A 10 -6.66 -33.63 30.56
C LEU A 10 -7.34 -33.27 29.23
N PHE A 11 -8.10 -32.17 29.22
CA PHE A 11 -8.68 -31.62 27.98
C PHE A 11 -7.60 -30.85 27.22
N CYS A 12 -7.03 -31.47 26.17
CA CYS A 12 -6.18 -30.78 25.21
C CYS A 12 -7.03 -29.87 24.32
N THR A 13 -7.15 -28.59 24.68
CA THR A 13 -7.67 -27.56 23.78
C THR A 13 -6.59 -27.25 22.73
N ALA A 14 -6.67 -27.92 21.58
CA ALA A 14 -5.92 -27.53 20.39
C ALA A 14 -6.43 -26.15 19.94
N GLY A 15 -5.72 -25.09 20.35
CA GLY A 15 -5.99 -23.73 19.90
C GLY A 15 -5.73 -23.64 18.40
N PHE A 16 -6.79 -23.52 17.61
CA PHE A 16 -6.69 -23.00 16.25
C PHE A 16 -6.22 -21.56 16.35
N ALA A 17 -4.92 -21.33 16.17
CA ALA A 17 -4.39 -19.99 15.94
C ALA A 17 -5.02 -19.49 14.63
N ALA A 18 -6.01 -18.60 14.74
CA ALA A 18 -6.47 -17.86 13.57
C ALA A 18 -5.24 -17.18 12.93
N PRO A 19 -5.07 -17.24 11.61
CA PRO A 19 -4.02 -16.47 10.96
C PRO A 19 -4.22 -15.02 11.38
N ALA A 20 -3.19 -14.42 11.98
CA ALA A 20 -3.21 -13.01 12.32
C ALA A 20 -3.64 -12.26 11.07
N ALA A 21 -4.77 -11.56 11.13
CA ALA A 21 -5.23 -10.73 10.04
C ALA A 21 -4.02 -9.91 9.60
N ALA A 22 -3.59 -10.07 8.34
CA ALA A 22 -2.48 -9.31 7.81
C ALA A 22 -2.79 -7.86 8.13
N GLU A 23 -1.99 -7.24 8.99
CA GLU A 23 -2.21 -5.85 9.35
C GLU A 23 -2.30 -5.08 8.03
N ASP A 24 -3.36 -4.29 7.86
CA ASP A 24 -3.66 -3.56 6.63
C ASP A 24 -2.65 -2.41 6.47
N THR A 25 -1.39 -2.79 6.29
CA THR A 25 -0.20 -1.95 6.44
C THR A 25 -0.20 -0.75 5.51
N PHE A 26 -0.86 -0.85 4.35
CA PHE A 26 -0.95 0.23 3.38
C PHE A 26 -2.26 0.99 3.45
N HIS A 27 -3.29 0.46 4.12
CA HIS A 27 -4.62 1.05 4.14
C HIS A 27 -4.60 2.47 4.71
N GLY A 28 -5.33 3.38 4.09
CA GLY A 28 -5.52 4.75 4.57
C GLY A 28 -5.30 5.83 3.52
N GLU A 29 -5.32 7.07 3.97
CA GLU A 29 -5.04 8.24 3.15
C GLU A 29 -3.60 8.74 3.38
N TRP A 30 -2.93 9.05 2.28
CA TRP A 30 -1.52 9.41 2.26
C TRP A 30 -1.33 10.71 1.48
N GLN A 31 -0.68 11.69 2.10
CA GLN A 31 -0.37 12.99 1.53
C GLN A 31 1.06 13.02 0.99
N GLN A 32 1.22 13.49 -0.24
CA GLN A 32 2.54 13.65 -0.84
C GLN A 32 3.31 14.75 -0.12
N ILE A 33 4.54 14.44 0.30
CA ILE A 33 5.46 15.40 0.93
C ILE A 33 6.67 15.70 0.04
N ALA A 34 6.99 14.83 -0.92
CA ALA A 34 8.05 15.07 -1.90
C ALA A 34 7.81 14.30 -3.20
N SER A 35 8.22 14.86 -4.34
CA SER A 35 8.18 14.19 -5.65
C SER A 35 9.20 14.74 -6.64
N ASN A 36 9.74 13.88 -7.50
CA ASN A 36 10.59 14.31 -8.63
C ASN A 36 9.77 14.65 -9.92
N ALA A 37 8.44 14.63 -9.84
CA ALA A 37 7.53 14.98 -10.93
C ALA A 37 6.88 16.38 -10.76
N GLY A 38 7.44 17.19 -9.85
CA GLY A 38 7.00 18.54 -9.52
C GLY A 38 6.24 18.61 -8.19
N ASP A 39 6.16 19.83 -7.66
CA ASP A 39 5.49 20.09 -6.39
C ASP A 39 3.98 19.94 -6.51
N CYS A 40 3.39 19.37 -5.47
CA CYS A 40 1.94 19.20 -5.36
C CYS A 40 1.55 19.06 -3.88
N PRO A 41 1.42 20.18 -3.15
CA PRO A 41 1.09 20.16 -1.73
C PRO A 41 -0.31 19.60 -1.45
N SER A 42 -1.19 19.54 -2.46
CA SER A 42 -2.52 18.94 -2.34
C SER A 42 -2.59 17.50 -2.82
N CYS A 43 -1.51 16.91 -3.34
CA CYS A 43 -1.56 15.56 -3.92
C CYS A 43 -1.71 14.50 -2.83
N ARG A 44 -2.78 13.71 -2.93
CA ARG A 44 -3.08 12.61 -2.01
C ARG A 44 -3.42 11.34 -2.76
N ILE A 45 -3.17 10.22 -2.09
CA ILE A 45 -3.64 8.91 -2.51
C ILE A 45 -4.43 8.26 -1.38
N THR A 46 -5.49 7.55 -1.75
CA THR A 46 -6.21 6.65 -0.88
C THR A 46 -5.83 5.23 -1.27
N ILE A 47 -5.40 4.43 -0.30
CA ILE A 47 -5.16 3.00 -0.49
C ILE A 47 -6.23 2.24 0.27
N ARG A 48 -7.00 1.44 -0.47
CA ARG A 48 -7.93 0.46 0.09
C ARG A 48 -7.29 -0.91 -0.03
N GLN A 49 -6.90 -1.47 1.12
CA GLN A 49 -6.34 -2.82 1.20
C GLN A 49 -7.44 -3.83 1.51
N THR A 50 -7.40 -4.99 0.86
CA THR A 50 -8.25 -6.15 1.17
C THR A 50 -7.41 -7.40 1.01
N GLY A 51 -6.94 -7.94 2.15
CA GLY A 51 -5.94 -9.01 2.15
C GLY A 51 -4.64 -8.53 1.50
N ALA A 52 -4.17 -9.24 0.48
CA ALA A 52 -2.96 -8.88 -0.25
C ALA A 52 -3.19 -7.84 -1.36
N SER A 53 -4.44 -7.53 -1.72
CA SER A 53 -4.77 -6.64 -2.84
C SER A 53 -4.92 -5.19 -2.38
N LEU A 54 -4.35 -4.27 -3.16
CA LEU A 54 -4.39 -2.82 -2.95
C LEU A 54 -5.09 -2.15 -4.13
N GLN A 55 -6.14 -1.38 -3.84
CA GLN A 55 -6.68 -0.38 -4.75
C GLN A 55 -6.14 1.00 -4.37
N ILE A 56 -5.44 1.66 -5.29
CA ILE A 56 -4.77 2.94 -5.07
C ILE A 56 -5.44 4.00 -5.94
N ILE A 57 -6.02 5.02 -5.32
CA ILE A 57 -6.75 6.09 -6.01
C ILE A 57 -6.07 7.41 -5.67
N ALA A 58 -5.55 8.11 -6.67
CA ALA A 58 -4.96 9.42 -6.48
C ALA A 58 -5.92 10.55 -6.86
N ASN A 59 -5.84 11.67 -6.13
CA ASN A 59 -6.64 12.86 -6.43
C ASN A 59 -6.12 13.68 -7.62
N ASN A 60 -5.02 13.25 -8.24
CA ASN A 60 -4.46 13.82 -9.47
C ASN A 60 -4.59 12.85 -10.66
N ASP A 61 -5.72 12.13 -10.68
CA ASP A 61 -6.26 11.39 -11.83
C ASP A 61 -5.47 10.16 -12.30
N TRP A 62 -4.64 9.56 -11.46
CA TRP A 62 -4.18 8.19 -11.69
C TRP A 62 -4.78 7.21 -10.70
N THR A 63 -4.85 5.95 -11.13
CA THR A 63 -5.27 4.82 -10.31
C THR A 63 -4.33 3.65 -10.56
N ALA A 64 -4.18 2.77 -9.58
CA ALA A 64 -3.40 1.56 -9.70
C ALA A 64 -3.99 0.41 -8.88
N ILE A 65 -3.69 -0.81 -9.31
CA ILE A 65 -3.90 -2.03 -8.54
C ILE A 65 -2.52 -2.62 -8.25
N ALA A 66 -2.29 -3.04 -7.00
CA ALA A 66 -1.05 -3.66 -6.59
C ALA A 66 -1.31 -4.81 -5.62
N GLU A 67 -0.33 -5.70 -5.48
CA GLU A 67 -0.36 -6.79 -4.50
C GLU A 67 0.82 -6.68 -3.56
N THR A 68 0.57 -6.95 -2.28
CA THR A 68 1.63 -7.04 -1.27
C THR A 68 2.56 -8.21 -1.57
N ARG A 69 3.87 -8.02 -1.36
CA ARG A 69 4.93 -9.05 -1.49
C ARG A 69 5.68 -9.20 -0.17
N GLY A 70 4.96 -9.07 0.94
CA GLY A 70 5.49 -8.96 2.30
C GLY A 70 4.90 -7.75 3.04
N ALA A 71 5.23 -7.62 4.33
CA ALA A 71 4.61 -6.65 5.22
C ALA A 71 4.85 -5.17 4.85
N LYS A 72 5.92 -4.86 4.11
CA LYS A 72 6.31 -3.47 3.81
C LYS A 72 6.44 -3.18 2.32
N THR A 73 6.08 -4.10 1.42
CA THR A 73 6.25 -3.89 -0.03
C THR A 73 5.04 -4.33 -0.82
N ALA A 74 4.70 -3.59 -1.87
CA ALA A 74 3.70 -3.98 -2.85
C ALA A 74 4.13 -3.60 -4.27
N GLY A 75 3.56 -4.25 -5.28
CA GLY A 75 3.83 -3.91 -6.68
C GLY A 75 2.66 -4.26 -7.59
N GLY A 76 2.55 -3.55 -8.71
CA GLY A 76 1.49 -3.76 -9.68
C GLY A 76 1.56 -2.75 -10.81
N ALA A 77 0.39 -2.36 -11.33
CA ALA A 77 0.29 -1.46 -12.46
C ALA A 77 -0.88 -0.49 -12.33
N GLY A 78 -0.81 0.61 -13.05
CA GLY A 78 -1.83 1.64 -13.07
C GLY A 78 -1.84 2.43 -14.36
N PHE A 79 -2.68 3.47 -14.39
CA PHE A 79 -2.78 4.38 -15.52
C PHE A 79 -3.24 5.77 -15.08
N TRP A 80 -2.86 6.78 -15.86
CA TRP A 80 -3.45 8.12 -15.78
C TRP A 80 -4.71 8.17 -16.63
N LYS A 81 -5.78 8.78 -16.10
CA LYS A 81 -7.00 9.03 -16.85
C LYS A 81 -6.71 9.88 -18.10
N ARG A 82 -7.60 9.77 -19.07
CA ARG A 82 -7.57 10.60 -20.28
C ARG A 82 -7.79 12.07 -19.91
N GLY A 83 -7.00 12.96 -20.48
CA GLY A 83 -7.05 14.41 -20.23
C GLY A 83 -6.17 14.88 -19.07
N THR A 84 -5.67 13.96 -18.24
CA THR A 84 -4.72 14.28 -17.16
C THR A 84 -3.38 14.68 -17.73
N ARG A 85 -2.84 15.84 -17.31
CA ARG A 85 -1.47 16.35 -17.60
C ARG A 85 -0.92 15.87 -18.96
N LYS A 86 -0.98 16.69 -20.01
CA LYS A 86 -0.65 16.33 -21.43
C LYS A 86 0.40 15.22 -21.62
N THR A 87 1.52 15.25 -20.90
CA THR A 87 2.61 14.25 -20.95
C THR A 87 2.21 12.82 -20.55
N TYR A 88 1.27 12.64 -19.63
CA TYR A 88 0.91 11.34 -19.04
C TYR A 88 -0.49 10.85 -19.40
N SER A 89 -1.31 11.67 -20.06
CA SER A 89 -2.69 11.31 -20.45
C SER A 89 -2.75 9.94 -21.11
N SER A 90 -3.62 9.07 -20.58
CA SER A 90 -3.86 7.72 -21.11
C SER A 90 -2.62 6.80 -21.12
N LYS A 91 -1.58 7.12 -20.34
CA LYS A 91 -0.40 6.26 -20.20
C LYS A 91 -0.57 5.30 -19.04
N SER A 92 -0.07 4.09 -19.23
CA SER A 92 0.11 3.12 -18.16
C SER A 92 1.46 3.29 -17.47
N PHE A 93 1.58 2.68 -16.30
CA PHE A 93 2.83 2.59 -15.54
C PHE A 93 2.86 1.34 -14.68
N ASP A 94 4.06 0.85 -14.41
CA ASP A 94 4.30 -0.08 -13.32
C ASP A 94 4.48 0.71 -12.03
N ILE A 95 3.99 0.19 -10.90
CA ILE A 95 4.14 0.80 -9.57
C ILE A 95 4.81 -0.16 -8.60
N LYS A 96 5.69 0.39 -7.76
CA LYS A 96 6.23 -0.27 -6.56
C LYS A 96 6.02 0.64 -5.36
N LEU A 97 5.55 0.04 -4.27
CA LEU A 97 5.35 0.69 -2.99
C LEU A 97 6.26 0.06 -1.94
N ARG A 98 6.81 0.88 -1.05
CA ARG A 98 7.54 0.43 0.12
C ARG A 98 7.27 1.33 1.32
N ARG A 99 6.92 0.77 2.47
CA ARG A 99 6.96 1.48 3.75
C ARG A 99 8.37 1.47 4.31
N ASN A 100 8.86 2.62 4.76
CA ASN A 100 10.11 2.70 5.52
C ASN A 100 9.85 2.61 7.04
N ASP A 101 10.90 2.71 7.84
CA ASP A 101 10.79 2.58 9.30
C ASP A 101 10.25 3.84 9.98
N ALA A 102 10.16 4.96 9.26
CA ALA A 102 9.54 6.21 9.70
C ALA A 102 8.04 6.28 9.35
N ASP A 103 7.43 5.16 8.92
CA ASP A 103 6.06 5.09 8.39
C ASP A 103 5.78 6.00 7.18
N GLU A 104 6.78 6.22 6.34
CA GLU A 104 6.59 6.90 5.07
C GLU A 104 6.37 5.86 3.96
N LEU A 105 5.44 6.18 3.07
CA LEU A 105 5.20 5.42 1.87
C LEU A 105 6.06 5.95 0.72
N ILE A 106 7.02 5.14 0.30
CA ILE A 106 7.86 5.39 -0.87
C ILE A 106 7.21 4.75 -2.08
N MET A 107 6.91 5.56 -3.09
CA MET A 107 6.32 5.14 -4.35
C MET A 107 7.34 5.32 -5.48
N LEU A 108 7.47 4.29 -6.32
CA LEU A 108 8.16 4.36 -7.60
C LEU A 108 7.20 3.98 -8.72
N MET A 109 7.03 4.85 -9.71
CA MET A 109 6.32 4.55 -10.94
C MET A 109 7.29 4.53 -12.11
N ARG A 110 7.19 3.52 -12.98
CA ARG A 110 7.92 3.47 -14.24
C ARG A 110 6.93 3.60 -15.39
N THR A 111 7.16 4.58 -16.27
CA THR A 111 6.32 4.83 -17.43
C THR A 111 7.17 5.23 -18.64
N GLU A 112 6.61 5.12 -19.83
CA GLU A 112 7.19 5.63 -21.08
C GLU A 112 6.27 6.70 -21.67
N PRO A 113 6.31 7.94 -21.15
CA PRO A 113 5.41 9.00 -21.61
C PRO A 113 5.61 9.32 -23.09
N ASN A 114 6.86 9.24 -23.56
CA ASN A 114 7.23 9.28 -24.97
C ASN A 114 7.82 7.93 -25.35
N ARG A 115 7.48 7.42 -26.54
CA ARG A 115 7.92 6.11 -27.03
C ARG A 115 9.45 5.99 -26.95
N GLY A 116 9.94 4.97 -26.24
CA GLY A 116 11.38 4.73 -26.07
C GLY A 116 12.08 5.61 -25.01
N ARG A 117 11.36 6.50 -24.33
CA ARG A 117 11.90 7.32 -23.23
C ARG A 117 11.23 6.95 -21.92
N SER A 118 11.84 6.00 -21.21
CA SER A 118 11.41 5.63 -19.86
C SER A 118 11.67 6.77 -18.87
N ARG A 119 10.74 6.95 -17.94
CA ARG A 119 10.85 7.86 -16.80
C ARG A 119 10.45 7.12 -15.54
N THR A 120 11.21 7.36 -14.46
CA THR A 120 10.85 6.93 -13.12
C THR A 120 10.39 8.12 -12.29
N ILE A 121 9.15 8.05 -11.80
CA ILE A 121 8.59 9.02 -10.86
C ILE A 121 8.77 8.44 -9.46
N LYS A 122 9.36 9.22 -8.56
CA LYS A 122 9.47 8.91 -7.14
C LYS A 122 8.58 9.87 -6.37
N GLY A 123 7.71 9.33 -5.53
CA GLY A 123 6.94 10.08 -4.54
C GLY A 123 7.22 9.57 -3.13
N VAL A 124 7.20 10.48 -2.16
CA VAL A 124 7.23 10.17 -0.73
C VAL A 124 5.94 10.71 -0.13
N PHE A 125 5.26 9.88 0.64
CA PHE A 125 4.00 10.22 1.26
C PHE A 125 4.02 9.91 2.75
N GLN A 126 3.29 10.72 3.52
CA GLN A 126 3.00 10.49 4.93
C GLN A 126 1.51 10.28 5.11
N ARG A 127 1.15 9.50 6.13
CA ARG A 127 -0.24 9.23 6.47
C ARG A 127 -0.90 10.52 6.95
N VAL A 128 -2.11 10.80 6.48
CA VAL A 128 -2.81 12.06 6.82
C VAL A 128 -3.05 12.18 8.34
N GLU A 129 -3.35 11.08 9.02
CA GLU A 129 -3.54 11.07 10.49
C GLU A 129 -2.28 11.45 11.29
N HIS A 130 -1.09 11.36 10.69
CA HIS A 130 0.17 11.75 11.31
C HIS A 130 0.55 13.21 11.02
N LEU A 131 -0.21 13.90 10.16
CA LEU A 131 -0.02 15.32 9.92
C LEU A 131 -0.74 16.09 11.01
N LYS A 132 0.03 16.78 11.86
CA LYS A 132 -0.51 17.82 12.74
C LYS A 132 -0.88 19.01 11.85
N ILE A 133 -2.15 19.11 11.49
CA ILE A 133 -2.73 20.25 10.76
C ILE A 133 -3.18 21.30 11.78
#